data_AF-A0A1B2F8E4-F1
#
_entry.id   AF-A0A1B2F8E4-F1
#
_cell.length_a   1.000
_cell.length_b   1.000
_cell.length_c   1.000
_cell.angle_alpha   90.00
_cell.angle_beta   90.00
_cell.angle_gamma   90.00
#
_symmetry.space_group_name_H-M   'P 1'
#
loop_
_entity.id
_entity.type
_entity.pdbx_description
1 polymer ?
#
loop_
_entity_poly.entity_id
_entity_poly.type
_entity_poly.pdbx_seq_one_letter_code
_entity_poly.pdbx_strand_id
1 'polypeptide(L)'
;MDHVDDQTRHKIRDWQIRRLEIKDLMAAHPERVLELSKVLDQMEEEHERILGEAEVIAGSEQGVVAQGALSVELNVSADSARDLRKLLEMALYELDGMLEADHPEARSYPGGMSGSLGVYEYTLTVAKASGPRHVD
;
A
#
# COMPACT_ATOMS: atom_id res chain seq x y z
N MET A 1 -13.28 1.18 -1.04
CA MET A 1 -13.30 1.04 0.44
C MET A 1 -12.09 1.78 0.97
N ASP A 2 -12.33 2.64 1.96
CA ASP A 2 -11.43 3.67 2.51
C ASP A 2 -10.24 3.07 3.28
N HIS A 3 -9.26 2.49 2.58
CA HIS A 3 -7.94 2.19 3.15
C HIS A 3 -7.03 3.41 3.01
N VAL A 4 -7.50 4.56 3.51
CA VAL A 4 -6.56 5.64 3.86
C VAL A 4 -5.79 5.10 5.05
N ASP A 5 -4.57 4.64 4.72
CA ASP A 5 -3.60 3.98 5.57
C ASP A 5 -3.69 4.51 7.03
N ASP A 6 -4.00 3.63 7.98
CA ASP A 6 -4.14 4.00 9.40
C ASP A 6 -2.88 4.74 9.91
N GLN A 7 -1.72 4.48 9.29
CA GLN A 7 -0.47 5.19 9.54
C GLN A 7 -0.53 6.66 9.09
N THR A 8 -1.09 6.96 7.92
CA THR A 8 -1.29 8.32 7.42
C THR A 8 -2.27 9.09 8.31
N ARG A 9 -3.37 8.45 8.73
CA ARG A 9 -4.31 9.04 9.69
C ARG A 9 -3.66 9.35 11.04
N HIS A 10 -2.81 8.46 11.53
CA HIS A 10 -2.07 8.66 12.78
C HIS A 10 -1.07 9.82 12.67
N LYS A 11 -0.29 9.87 11.59
CA LYS A 11 0.67 10.97 11.31
C LYS A 11 -0.02 12.33 11.24
N ILE A 12 -1.21 12.42 10.63
CA ILE A 12 -2.00 13.66 10.57
C ILE A 12 -2.46 14.09 11.97
N ARG A 13 -2.94 13.16 12.81
CA ARG A 13 -3.33 13.50 14.19
C ARG A 13 -2.17 14.00 15.02
N ASP A 14 -1.02 13.33 14.96
CA ASP A 14 0.18 13.74 15.70
C ASP A 14 0.70 15.10 15.24
N TRP A 15 0.59 15.39 13.95
CA TRP A 15 0.91 16.69 13.38
C TRP A 15 -0.05 17.78 13.89
N GLN A 16 -1.35 17.50 13.96
CA GLN A 16 -2.35 18.44 14.51
C GLN A 16 -2.08 18.77 15.99
N ILE A 17 -1.69 17.77 16.79
CA ILE A 17 -1.34 17.97 18.21
C ILE A 17 -0.10 18.86 18.33
N ARG A 18 0.98 18.55 17.60
CA ARG A 18 2.21 19.37 17.62
C ARG A 18 1.98 20.80 17.15
N ARG A 19 1.10 21.02 16.17
CA ARG A 19 0.72 22.37 15.70
C ARG A 19 0.01 23.17 16.80
N LEU A 20 -0.85 22.53 17.59
CA LEU A 20 -1.52 23.16 18.72
C LEU A 20 -0.52 23.52 19.82
N GLU A 21 0.42 22.62 20.14
CA GLU A 21 1.48 22.88 21.13
C GLU A 21 2.38 24.06 20.73
N ILE A 22 2.74 24.17 19.45
CA ILE A 22 3.55 25.29 18.95
C ILE A 22 2.78 26.61 19.01
N LYS A 23 1.47 26.60 18.71
CA LYS A 23 0.62 27.78 18.86
C LYS A 23 0.47 28.21 20.33
N ASP A 24 0.42 27.24 21.25
CA ASP A 24 0.40 27.52 22.69
C ASP A 24 1.73 28.11 23.15
N LEU A 25 2.86 27.58 22.67
CA LEU A 25 4.19 28.13 22.92
C LEU A 25 4.38 29.53 22.33
N MET A 26 3.77 29.85 21.19
CA MET A 26 3.76 31.22 20.63
C MET A 26 3.00 32.20 21.51
N ALA A 27 1.89 31.75 22.11
CA ALA A 27 1.12 32.56 23.05
C ALA A 27 1.88 32.76 24.39
N ALA A 28 2.63 31.74 24.82
CA ALA A 28 3.44 31.79 26.03
C ALA A 28 4.76 32.57 25.87
N HIS A 29 5.36 32.55 24.67
CA HIS A 29 6.65 33.16 24.36
C HIS A 29 6.59 34.06 23.11
N PRO A 30 5.99 35.26 23.23
CA PRO A 30 5.87 36.21 22.12
C PRO A 30 7.23 36.63 21.54
N GLU A 31 8.31 36.56 22.31
CA GLU A 31 9.68 36.81 21.87
C GLU A 31 10.23 35.78 20.87
N ARG A 32 9.62 34.58 20.80
CA ARG A 32 9.99 33.49 19.89
C ARG A 32 8.99 33.26 18.76
N VAL A 33 7.98 34.11 18.62
CA VAL A 33 6.93 33.99 17.60
C VAL A 33 7.48 33.87 16.17
N LEU A 34 8.53 34.62 15.82
CA LEU A 34 9.13 34.54 14.48
C LEU A 34 9.81 33.18 14.23
N GLU A 35 10.49 32.63 15.23
CA GLU A 35 11.14 31.31 15.15
C GLU A 35 10.09 30.20 15.09
N LEU A 36 9.06 30.28 15.93
CA LEU A 36 7.96 29.31 15.99
C LEU A 36 7.06 29.37 14.74
N SER A 37 6.87 30.55 14.14
CA SER A 37 6.18 30.69 12.85
C SER A 37 6.93 29.96 11.74
N LYS A 38 8.26 30.05 11.71
CA LYS A 38 9.08 29.34 10.73
C LYS A 38 9.02 27.82 10.90
N VAL A 39 8.90 27.34 12.15
CA VAL A 39 8.68 25.92 12.44
C VAL A 39 7.29 25.49 11.96
N LEU A 40 6.26 26.32 12.09
CA LEU A 40 4.93 26.04 11.53
C LEU A 40 4.95 25.96 10.00
N ASP A 41 5.66 26.86 9.32
CA ASP A 41 5.78 26.83 7.86
C ASP A 41 6.48 25.55 7.38
N GLN A 42 7.58 25.15 8.04
CA GLN A 42 8.27 23.88 7.77
C GLN A 42 7.39 22.67 8.04
N MET A 43 6.55 22.72 9.07
CA MET A 43 5.59 21.67 9.37
C MET A 43 4.46 21.58 8.33
N GLU A 44 4.03 22.70 7.74
CA GLU A 44 3.06 22.72 6.66
C GLU A 44 3.65 22.10 5.38
N GLU A 45 4.93 22.37 5.06
CA GLU A 45 5.66 21.70 3.99
C GLU A 45 5.77 20.17 4.21
N GLU A 46 6.05 19.72 5.45
CA GLU A 46 6.05 18.29 5.79
C GLU A 46 4.66 17.65 5.64
N HIS A 47 3.59 18.38 5.95
CA HIS A 47 2.22 17.90 5.78
C HIS A 47 1.82 17.81 4.29
N GLU A 48 2.16 18.81 3.49
CA GLU A 48 1.99 18.77 2.04
C GLU A 48 2.79 17.62 1.42
N ARG A 49 3.99 17.33 1.95
CA ARG A 49 4.78 16.19 1.51
C ARG A 49 4.17 14.85 1.92
N ILE A 50 3.62 14.70 3.13
CA ILE A 50 2.93 13.47 3.56
C ILE A 50 1.68 13.22 2.70
N LEU A 51 0.92 14.26 2.39
CA LEU A 51 -0.24 14.17 1.49
C LEU A 51 0.18 13.91 0.05
N GLY A 52 1.23 14.57 -0.42
CA GLY A 52 1.79 14.39 -1.75
C GLY A 52 2.40 13.00 -1.94
N GLU A 53 3.06 12.42 -0.94
CA GLU A 53 3.52 11.03 -0.96
C GLU A 53 2.34 10.06 -0.96
N ALA A 54 1.28 10.31 -0.18
CA ALA A 54 0.06 9.51 -0.21
C ALA A 54 -0.70 9.61 -1.56
N GLU A 55 -0.70 10.80 -2.18
CA GLU A 55 -1.31 11.06 -3.48
C GLU A 55 -0.44 10.54 -4.63
N VAL A 56 0.88 10.58 -4.52
CA VAL A 56 1.81 9.95 -5.46
C VAL A 56 1.72 8.44 -5.35
N ILE A 57 1.56 7.84 -4.17
CA ILE A 57 1.27 6.40 -4.05
C ILE A 57 -0.08 6.09 -4.73
N ALA A 58 -1.13 6.85 -4.42
CA ALA A 58 -2.44 6.68 -5.06
C ALA A 58 -2.47 7.00 -6.57
N GLY A 59 -1.54 7.83 -7.06
CA GLY A 59 -1.41 8.30 -8.45
C GLY A 59 -0.38 7.53 -9.28
N SER A 60 0.62 6.91 -8.65
CA SER A 60 1.53 5.95 -9.27
C SER A 60 0.88 4.57 -9.42
N GLU A 61 -0.17 4.28 -8.64
CA GLU A 61 -1.16 3.25 -8.94
C GLU A 61 -1.98 3.54 -10.22
N GLN A 62 -2.01 4.79 -10.69
CA GLN A 62 -2.75 5.22 -11.89
C GLN A 62 -1.86 5.44 -13.12
N GLY A 63 -0.55 5.20 -12.99
CA GLY A 63 0.45 5.35 -14.05
C GLY A 63 0.84 4.05 -14.77
N VAL A 64 0.16 2.94 -14.50
CA VAL A 64 0.35 1.69 -15.25
C VAL A 64 -0.78 1.55 -16.25
N VAL A 65 -0.44 1.73 -17.52
CA VAL A 65 -1.19 1.24 -18.70
C VAL A 65 -2.07 0.06 -18.34
N ALA A 66 -3.40 0.17 -18.51
CA ALA A 66 -4.41 -0.80 -18.13
C ALA A 66 -3.92 -2.27 -18.19
N GLN A 67 -3.31 -2.73 -17.09
CA GLN A 67 -3.15 -4.14 -16.83
C GLN A 67 -4.55 -4.55 -16.44
N GLY A 68 -5.20 -5.35 -17.29
CA GLY A 68 -6.56 -5.75 -16.97
C GLY A 68 -6.60 -6.53 -15.66
N ALA A 69 -7.82 -6.76 -15.17
CA ALA A 69 -8.05 -7.24 -13.82
C ALA A 69 -7.11 -8.41 -13.43
N LEU A 70 -6.33 -8.19 -12.38
CA LEU A 70 -5.53 -9.21 -11.70
C LEU A 70 -6.44 -9.98 -10.75
N SER A 71 -6.40 -11.31 -10.82
CA SER A 71 -7.16 -12.19 -9.92
C SER A 71 -6.26 -13.31 -9.43
N VAL A 72 -6.23 -13.57 -8.14
CA VAL A 72 -5.51 -14.70 -7.54
C VAL A 72 -6.49 -15.66 -6.87
N GLU A 73 -6.33 -16.94 -7.14
CA GLU A 73 -6.95 -18.02 -6.39
C GLU A 73 -5.83 -18.75 -5.63
N LEU A 74 -5.97 -18.88 -4.30
CA LEU A 74 -5.00 -19.52 -3.42
C LEU A 74 -5.71 -20.56 -2.55
N ASN A 75 -5.27 -21.81 -2.63
CA ASN A 75 -5.72 -22.89 -1.78
C ASN A 75 -4.57 -23.32 -0.86
N VAL A 76 -4.84 -23.42 0.44
CA VAL A 76 -3.85 -23.79 1.45
C VAL A 76 -4.46 -24.81 2.40
N SER A 77 -3.74 -25.90 2.64
CA SER A 77 -4.14 -26.98 3.54
C SER A 77 -2.97 -27.36 4.45
N ALA A 78 -3.24 -27.43 5.76
CA ALA A 78 -2.26 -27.80 6.78
C ALA A 78 -2.93 -28.50 7.96
N ASP A 79 -2.15 -29.31 8.68
CA ASP A 79 -2.64 -30.05 9.86
C ASP A 79 -2.68 -29.19 11.14
N SER A 80 -2.10 -27.99 11.11
CA SER A 80 -2.10 -27.06 12.25
C SER A 80 -2.23 -25.60 11.82
N ALA A 81 -2.79 -24.77 12.69
CA ALA A 81 -2.89 -23.32 12.45
C ALA A 81 -1.53 -22.63 12.34
N ARG A 82 -0.49 -23.17 13.02
CA ARG A 82 0.88 -22.67 12.94
C ARG A 82 1.45 -22.90 11.55
N ASP A 83 1.26 -24.10 11.02
CA ASP A 83 1.80 -24.48 9.72
C ASP A 83 1.00 -23.79 8.59
N LEU A 84 -0.32 -23.66 8.75
CA LEU A 84 -1.17 -22.87 7.86
C LEU A 84 -0.68 -21.43 7.73
N ARG A 85 -0.37 -20.76 8.85
CA ARG A 85 0.17 -19.39 8.84
C ARG A 85 1.50 -19.31 8.09
N LYS A 86 2.39 -20.28 8.33
CA LYS A 86 3.69 -20.31 7.67
C LYS A 86 3.57 -20.56 6.16
N LEU A 87 2.65 -21.42 5.74
CA LEU A 87 2.37 -21.64 4.32
C LEU A 87 1.79 -20.39 3.66
N LEU A 88 0.91 -19.66 4.34
CA LEU A 88 0.38 -18.38 3.85
C LEU A 88 1.49 -17.33 3.69
N GLU A 89 2.38 -17.20 4.67
CA GLU A 89 3.54 -16.28 4.59
C GLU A 89 4.43 -16.62 3.39
N MET A 90 4.71 -17.91 3.17
CA MET A 90 5.52 -18.36 2.02
C MET A 90 4.82 -18.11 0.69
N ALA A 91 3.54 -18.46 0.58
CA ALA A 91 2.75 -18.26 -0.64
C ALA A 91 2.65 -16.77 -1.01
N LEU A 92 2.45 -15.89 -0.02
CA LEU A 92 2.39 -14.45 -0.24
C LEU A 92 3.76 -13.88 -0.64
N TYR A 93 4.85 -14.33 -0.03
CA TYR A 93 6.20 -13.91 -0.41
C TYR A 93 6.53 -14.29 -1.86
N GLU A 94 6.13 -15.48 -2.29
CA GLU A 94 6.33 -15.95 -3.67
C GLU A 94 5.45 -15.18 -4.66
N LEU A 95 4.18 -14.91 -4.30
CA LEU A 95 3.26 -14.07 -5.09
C LEU A 95 3.78 -12.64 -5.24
N ASP A 96 4.35 -12.05 -4.19
CA ASP A 96 4.92 -10.71 -4.21
C ASP A 96 6.10 -10.61 -5.20
N GLY A 97 7.05 -11.55 -5.11
CA GLY A 97 8.14 -11.66 -6.08
C GLY A 97 7.66 -11.95 -7.51
N MET A 98 6.52 -12.62 -7.66
CA MET A 98 5.88 -12.82 -8.96
C MET A 98 5.32 -11.50 -9.50
N LEU A 99 4.59 -10.73 -8.70
CA LEU A 99 4.03 -9.43 -9.10
C LEU A 99 5.10 -8.39 -9.47
N GLU A 100 6.27 -8.44 -8.82
CA GLU A 100 7.41 -7.57 -9.15
C GLU A 100 8.15 -7.98 -10.44
N ALA A 101 8.06 -9.26 -10.84
CA ALA A 101 8.72 -9.75 -12.03
C ALA A 101 7.94 -9.33 -13.29
N ASP A 102 8.59 -8.61 -14.21
CA ASP A 102 7.97 -8.21 -15.48
C ASP A 102 7.51 -9.46 -16.26
N HIS A 103 6.20 -9.62 -16.37
CA HIS A 103 5.57 -10.88 -16.77
C HIS A 103 5.49 -11.01 -18.30
N PRO A 104 6.13 -12.02 -18.92
CA PRO A 104 5.98 -12.26 -20.35
C PRO A 104 4.62 -12.91 -20.63
N GLU A 105 3.87 -12.30 -21.56
CA GLU A 105 2.75 -12.74 -22.43
C GLU A 105 1.64 -13.70 -21.93
N ALA A 106 1.86 -14.52 -20.90
CA ALA A 106 0.91 -15.49 -20.37
C ALA A 106 -0.20 -14.81 -19.58
N ARG A 107 -1.41 -15.36 -19.65
CA ARG A 107 -2.59 -14.83 -18.95
C ARG A 107 -2.84 -15.48 -17.59
N SER A 108 -2.09 -16.54 -17.28
CA SER A 108 -2.27 -17.34 -16.08
C SER A 108 -0.94 -17.92 -15.63
N TYR A 109 -0.61 -17.75 -14.36
CA TYR A 109 0.63 -18.16 -13.73
C TYR A 109 0.30 -19.06 -12.52
N PRO A 110 0.40 -20.39 -12.68
CA PRO A 110 0.23 -21.31 -11.57
C PRO A 110 1.52 -21.38 -10.74
N GLY A 111 1.37 -21.55 -9.44
CA GLY A 111 2.47 -21.81 -8.51
C GLY A 111 1.98 -22.61 -7.31
N GLY A 112 2.90 -23.04 -6.46
CA GLY A 112 2.54 -23.86 -5.31
C GLY A 112 3.69 -24.70 -4.79
N MET A 113 3.53 -25.12 -3.54
CA MET A 113 4.49 -25.95 -2.84
C MET A 113 3.77 -27.01 -2.01
N SER A 114 4.31 -28.22 -2.03
CA SER A 114 3.89 -29.32 -1.17
C SER A 114 5.07 -29.77 -0.32
N GLY A 115 4.84 -29.96 0.98
CA GLY A 115 5.88 -30.35 1.91
C GLY A 115 5.36 -30.83 3.26
N SER A 116 6.27 -30.97 4.22
CA SER A 116 5.95 -31.47 5.56
C SER A 116 5.05 -30.55 6.38
N LEU A 117 4.93 -29.27 6.00
CA LEU A 117 4.05 -28.29 6.65
C LEU A 117 2.62 -28.35 6.09
N GLY A 118 2.40 -29.06 4.99
CA GLY A 118 1.16 -29.06 4.23
C GLY A 118 1.38 -28.65 2.78
N VAL A 119 0.31 -28.20 2.13
CA VAL A 119 0.30 -27.89 0.70
C VAL A 119 -0.35 -26.53 0.48
N TYR A 120 0.22 -25.75 -0.42
CA TYR A 120 -0.48 -24.64 -1.04
C TYR A 120 -0.33 -24.67 -2.55
N GLU A 121 -1.35 -24.20 -3.24
CA GLU A 121 -1.37 -23.98 -4.69
C GLU A 121 -2.06 -22.66 -4.98
N TYR A 122 -1.58 -21.94 -5.98
CA TYR A 122 -2.19 -20.71 -6.42
C TYR A 122 -2.20 -20.59 -7.94
N THR A 123 -3.13 -19.78 -8.43
CA THR A 123 -3.18 -19.35 -9.83
C THR A 123 -3.39 -17.84 -9.87
N LEU A 124 -2.42 -17.13 -10.43
CA LEU A 124 -2.53 -15.70 -10.73
C LEU A 124 -2.99 -15.52 -12.18
N THR A 125 -4.14 -14.90 -12.38
CA THR A 125 -4.70 -14.60 -13.70
C THR A 125 -4.58 -13.12 -14.00
N VAL A 126 -4.08 -12.78 -15.19
CA VAL A 126 -4.03 -11.43 -15.71
C VAL A 126 -5.06 -11.34 -16.83
N ALA A 127 -6.22 -10.74 -16.54
CA ALA A 127 -7.20 -10.48 -17.59
C ALA A 127 -6.64 -9.39 -18.52
N LYS A 128 -6.82 -9.54 -19.84
CA LYS A 128 -6.59 -8.41 -20.75
C LYS A 128 -7.74 -7.42 -20.57
N ALA A 129 -7.44 -6.15 -20.39
CA ALA A 129 -8.46 -5.10 -20.40
C ALA A 129 -9.30 -5.26 -21.67
N SER A 130 -10.58 -5.57 -21.52
CA SER A 130 -11.50 -5.65 -22.64
C SER A 130 -11.68 -4.23 -23.17
N GLY A 131 -10.98 -3.90 -24.26
CA GLY A 131 -11.17 -2.65 -24.96
C GLY A 131 -12.63 -2.49 -25.41
N PRO A 132 -13.12 -1.26 -25.56
CA PRO A 132 -14.51 -1.02 -25.92
C PRO A 132 -14.80 -1.70 -27.26
N ARG A 133 -15.84 -2.56 -27.28
CA ARG A 133 -16.41 -3.09 -28.51
C ARG A 133 -16.88 -1.89 -29.35
N HIS A 134 -16.15 -1.59 -30.42
CA HIS A 134 -16.68 -0.74 -31.49
C HIS A 134 -17.86 -1.51 -32.10
N VAL A 135 -19.06 -0.95 -31.91
CA VAL A 135 -20.27 -1.35 -32.62
C VAL A 135 -20.28 -0.50 -33.87
N ASP A 136 -20.13 -1.17 -35.03
CA ASP A 136 -20.41 -0.61 -36.37
C ASP A 136 -21.93 -0.62 -36.60
#